data_AF-A0A6F9CJJ7-F1
#
_entry.id   AF-A0A6F9CJJ7-F1
#
_cell.length_a   1.000
_cell.length_b   1.000
_cell.length_c   1.000
_cell.angle_alpha   90.00
_cell.angle_beta   90.00
_cell.angle_gamma   90.00
#
_symmetry.space_group_name_H-M   'P 1'
#
loop_
_entity.id
_entity.type
_entity.pdbx_description
1 polymer ?
#
loop_
_entity_poly.entity_id
_entity_poly.type
_entity_poly.pdbx_seq_one_letter_code
_entity_poly.pdbx_strand_id
1 'polypeptide(L)'
;MSLCIPQQMVREQNVTTTQDSSVPAPVPDSIHKIGIYGWRKRCLYLFVLLLIIILTVNFALTIWILQIMWFNTEGMGHLKVTSDGVRLEDGESEFLFPLYAQEILSREGNAQNFVISSNTKMLFSADDKEVVVGTDKLRVTEGALFEHSVETPLIKAEPFKDLRLESPTRSLSMDAPKGVFVKALAGNIDAASNMDVLLHSSEGLVILDAETVRLPSLPLGHGGVSGNAQGLYEVCVCPSGKLFLSKAGVTSTCSKSQEC
;
A
#
# COMPACT_ATOMS: atom_id res chain seq x y z
N MET A 1 -60.37 -43.77 -100.60
CA MET A 1 -61.43 -43.90 -101.61
C MET A 1 -62.72 -43.64 -100.86
N SER A 2 -63.54 -42.62 -101.07
CA SER A 2 -63.69 -41.54 -102.07
C SER A 2 -64.97 -40.78 -101.64
N LEU A 3 -65.35 -39.56 -102.05
CA LEU A 3 -64.74 -38.34 -102.63
C LEU A 3 -65.83 -37.23 -102.48
N CYS A 4 -65.55 -35.94 -102.69
CA CYS A 4 -66.54 -34.89 -103.09
C CYS A 4 -67.80 -34.64 -102.17
N ILE A 5 -68.05 -33.49 -101.52
CA ILE A 5 -68.20 -32.10 -102.05
C ILE A 5 -69.04 -32.10 -103.34
N PRO A 6 -70.29 -31.55 -103.39
CA PRO A 6 -70.55 -30.11 -103.16
C PRO A 6 -71.92 -29.67 -102.58
N GLN A 7 -72.02 -28.37 -102.24
CA GLN A 7 -73.09 -27.36 -102.50
C GLN A 7 -74.59 -27.78 -102.49
N GLN A 8 -75.45 -27.15 -101.64
CA GLN A 8 -76.37 -26.00 -101.94
C GLN A 8 -77.59 -26.33 -102.88
N MET A 9 -78.69 -25.56 -102.99
CA MET A 9 -79.15 -24.27 -102.42
C MET A 9 -80.71 -24.25 -102.35
N VAL A 10 -81.35 -23.06 -102.41
CA VAL A 10 -82.76 -22.80 -102.82
C VAL A 10 -83.83 -23.10 -101.74
N ARG A 11 -84.74 -22.17 -101.34
CA ARG A 11 -84.95 -20.73 -101.62
C ARG A 11 -85.72 -20.07 -100.45
N GLU A 12 -85.28 -18.92 -99.94
CA GLU A 12 -85.78 -17.53 -100.18
C GLU A 12 -87.19 -17.15 -99.68
N GLN A 13 -87.25 -16.05 -98.92
CA GLN A 13 -88.28 -14.99 -99.05
C GLN A 13 -87.71 -13.60 -98.69
N ASN A 14 -87.01 -12.98 -99.67
CA ASN A 14 -87.08 -11.55 -100.08
C ASN A 14 -87.29 -10.44 -99.01
N VAL A 15 -86.33 -9.52 -98.76
CA VAL A 15 -86.01 -8.24 -99.50
C VAL A 15 -86.52 -7.00 -98.71
N THR A 16 -85.82 -5.86 -98.48
CA THR A 16 -84.60 -5.25 -99.10
C THR A 16 -83.75 -4.39 -98.11
N THR A 17 -82.47 -4.15 -98.45
CA THR A 17 -81.70 -2.87 -98.26
C THR A 17 -81.11 -2.46 -96.87
N THR A 18 -79.79 -2.72 -96.70
CA THR A 18 -78.68 -1.91 -96.08
C THR A 18 -78.73 -1.41 -94.61
N GLN A 19 -77.64 -1.12 -93.85
CA GLN A 19 -76.16 -1.39 -93.82
C GLN A 19 -75.53 -0.45 -92.72
N ASP A 20 -74.44 -0.62 -91.93
CA ASP A 20 -73.49 -1.68 -91.46
C ASP A 20 -72.84 -1.21 -90.11
N SER A 21 -72.03 -2.06 -89.43
CA SER A 21 -70.73 -1.73 -88.74
C SER A 21 -70.52 -2.02 -87.22
N SER A 22 -69.34 -2.61 -86.92
CA SER A 22 -68.38 -2.33 -85.81
C SER A 22 -68.36 -3.01 -84.40
N VAL A 23 -67.60 -4.14 -84.29
CA VAL A 23 -66.55 -4.56 -83.27
C VAL A 23 -66.87 -4.76 -81.73
N PRO A 24 -65.96 -5.28 -80.82
CA PRO A 24 -66.32 -6.36 -79.85
C PRO A 24 -65.85 -6.20 -78.35
N ALA A 25 -65.84 -7.28 -77.54
CA ALA A 25 -65.27 -7.34 -76.17
C ALA A 25 -64.69 -8.74 -75.75
N PRO A 26 -63.72 -8.85 -74.80
CA PRO A 26 -63.00 -10.10 -74.44
C PRO A 26 -63.23 -10.67 -73.01
N VAL A 27 -62.53 -11.78 -72.67
CA VAL A 27 -62.62 -12.57 -71.41
C VAL A 27 -61.27 -12.62 -70.65
N PRO A 28 -61.21 -12.66 -69.30
CA PRO A 28 -59.95 -12.67 -68.52
C PRO A 28 -59.53 -14.04 -67.91
N ASP A 29 -58.21 -14.23 -67.72
CA ASP A 29 -57.57 -15.45 -67.18
C ASP A 29 -57.40 -15.51 -65.64
N SER A 30 -57.18 -16.73 -65.11
CA SER A 30 -57.15 -17.02 -63.66
C SER A 30 -55.74 -17.24 -63.05
N ILE A 31 -55.11 -16.14 -62.62
CA ILE A 31 -53.79 -16.18 -61.95
C ILE A 31 -53.89 -16.76 -60.52
N HIS A 32 -53.23 -17.89 -60.28
CA HIS A 32 -53.17 -18.54 -58.97
C HIS A 32 -52.25 -17.77 -57.99
N LYS A 33 -52.79 -17.29 -56.87
CA LYS A 33 -52.01 -16.79 -55.72
C LYS A 33 -52.07 -17.76 -54.55
N ILE A 34 -50.91 -18.26 -54.12
CA ILE A 34 -50.78 -19.10 -52.91
C ILE A 34 -51.01 -18.22 -51.67
N GLY A 35 -52.25 -18.22 -51.18
CA GLY A 35 -52.70 -17.37 -50.07
C GLY A 35 -52.93 -18.11 -48.76
N ILE A 36 -51.86 -18.52 -48.06
CA ILE A 36 -51.99 -19.08 -46.70
C ILE A 36 -52.21 -17.93 -45.69
N TYR A 37 -53.45 -17.47 -45.64
CA TYR A 37 -53.96 -16.37 -44.82
C TYR A 37 -54.51 -16.94 -43.50
N GLY A 38 -53.99 -16.49 -42.34
CA GLY A 38 -54.39 -17.07 -41.05
C GLY A 38 -54.06 -16.21 -39.84
N TRP A 39 -55.00 -16.10 -38.91
CA TRP A 39 -54.92 -15.26 -37.71
C TRP A 39 -53.71 -15.54 -36.81
N ARG A 40 -53.22 -16.81 -36.79
CA ARG A 40 -52.01 -17.20 -36.06
C ARG A 40 -50.77 -16.37 -36.45
N LYS A 41 -50.64 -15.99 -37.73
CA LYS A 41 -49.54 -15.09 -38.17
C LYS A 41 -49.71 -13.67 -37.61
N ARG A 42 -50.93 -13.13 -37.52
CA ARG A 42 -51.18 -11.81 -36.92
C ARG A 42 -50.85 -11.79 -35.42
N CYS A 43 -51.18 -12.86 -34.69
CA CYS A 43 -50.74 -13.03 -33.30
C CYS A 43 -49.21 -13.07 -33.17
N LEU A 44 -48.52 -13.83 -34.05
CA LEU A 44 -47.06 -13.86 -34.08
C LEU A 44 -46.44 -12.50 -34.43
N TYR A 45 -47.00 -11.76 -35.40
CA TYR A 45 -46.52 -10.41 -35.73
C TYR A 45 -46.76 -9.41 -34.59
N LEU A 46 -47.88 -9.49 -33.86
CA LEU A 46 -48.11 -8.66 -32.67
C LEU A 46 -47.14 -9.01 -31.54
N PHE A 47 -46.85 -10.29 -31.33
CA PHE A 47 -45.86 -10.74 -30.33
C PHE A 47 -44.44 -10.29 -30.69
N VAL A 48 -44.03 -10.44 -31.95
CA VAL A 48 -42.72 -9.95 -32.45
C VAL A 48 -42.65 -8.42 -32.38
N LEU A 49 -43.72 -7.70 -32.72
CA LEU A 49 -43.78 -6.24 -32.57
C LEU A 49 -43.65 -5.81 -31.11
N LEU A 50 -44.32 -6.50 -30.18
CA LEU A 50 -44.22 -6.25 -28.74
C LEU A 50 -42.81 -6.53 -28.22
N LEU A 51 -42.14 -7.60 -28.67
CA LEU A 51 -40.73 -7.86 -28.35
C LEU A 51 -39.79 -6.80 -28.92
N ILE A 52 -40.05 -6.31 -30.14
CA ILE A 52 -39.28 -5.19 -30.73
C ILE A 52 -39.48 -3.91 -29.92
N ILE A 53 -40.70 -3.61 -29.48
CA ILE A 53 -40.99 -2.44 -28.63
C ILE A 53 -40.29 -2.56 -27.27
N ILE A 54 -40.31 -3.73 -26.63
CA ILE A 54 -39.58 -3.96 -25.38
C ILE A 54 -38.06 -3.81 -25.62
N LEU A 55 -37.54 -4.29 -26.75
CA LEU A 55 -36.13 -4.13 -27.12
C LEU A 55 -35.76 -2.66 -27.34
N THR A 56 -36.56 -1.88 -28.06
CA THR A 56 -36.26 -0.46 -28.30
C THR A 56 -36.40 0.39 -27.04
N VAL A 57 -37.37 0.09 -26.16
CA VAL A 57 -37.51 0.73 -24.84
C VAL A 57 -36.32 0.40 -23.95
N ASN A 58 -35.91 -0.87 -23.86
CA ASN A 58 -34.72 -1.27 -23.09
C ASN A 58 -33.43 -0.66 -23.65
N PHE A 59 -33.29 -0.59 -24.99
CA PHE A 59 -32.14 0.03 -25.63
C PHE A 59 -32.06 1.54 -25.37
N ALA A 60 -33.19 2.25 -25.52
CA ALA A 60 -33.29 3.66 -25.15
C ALA A 60 -33.00 3.89 -23.67
N LEU A 61 -33.48 3.02 -22.78
CA LEU A 61 -33.19 3.05 -21.35
C LEU A 61 -31.68 2.87 -21.08
N THR A 62 -31.00 1.92 -21.76
CA THR A 62 -29.54 1.76 -21.62
C THR A 62 -28.75 2.96 -22.12
N ILE A 63 -29.15 3.57 -23.24
CA ILE A 63 -28.52 4.80 -23.74
C ILE A 63 -28.72 5.96 -22.75
N TRP A 64 -29.93 6.08 -22.18
CA TRP A 64 -30.25 7.12 -21.19
C TRP A 64 -29.47 6.94 -19.88
N ILE A 65 -29.30 5.70 -19.41
CA ILE A 65 -28.45 5.38 -18.25
C ILE A 65 -26.99 5.74 -18.54
N LEU A 66 -26.44 5.35 -19.70
CA LEU A 66 -25.05 5.68 -20.07
C LEU A 66 -24.82 7.19 -20.21
N GLN A 67 -25.81 7.94 -20.72
CA GLN A 67 -25.81 9.40 -20.79
C GLN A 67 -25.83 10.05 -19.39
N ILE A 68 -26.75 9.63 -18.52
CA ILE A 68 -26.85 10.15 -17.13
C ILE A 68 -25.55 9.88 -16.37
N MET A 69 -24.99 8.68 -16.54
CA MET A 69 -23.78 8.22 -15.85
C MET A 69 -22.49 8.77 -16.48
N TRP A 70 -22.60 9.67 -17.46
CA TRP A 70 -21.50 10.39 -18.11
C TRP A 70 -20.38 9.50 -18.67
N PHE A 71 -20.74 8.31 -19.15
CA PHE A 71 -19.81 7.39 -19.81
C PHE A 71 -19.55 7.86 -21.24
N ASN A 72 -18.40 8.50 -21.45
CA ASN A 72 -17.93 8.94 -22.76
C ASN A 72 -16.71 8.09 -23.20
N THR A 73 -16.36 8.14 -24.49
CA THR A 73 -15.18 7.43 -25.03
C THR A 73 -13.83 7.96 -24.49
N GLU A 74 -13.84 9.07 -23.73
CA GLU A 74 -12.66 9.66 -23.08
C GLU A 74 -12.52 9.36 -21.58
N GLY A 75 -13.53 8.81 -20.90
CA GLY A 75 -13.45 8.58 -19.46
C GLY A 75 -14.78 8.31 -18.74
N MET A 76 -14.67 8.10 -17.42
CA MET A 76 -15.78 7.82 -16.50
C MET A 76 -15.93 9.00 -15.52
N GLY A 77 -16.78 9.96 -15.87
CA GLY A 77 -16.91 11.21 -15.09
C GLY A 77 -15.59 11.97 -15.04
N HIS A 78 -15.19 12.42 -13.84
CA HIS A 78 -13.92 13.10 -13.58
C HIS A 78 -12.68 12.20 -13.75
N LEU A 79 -12.86 10.87 -13.77
CA LEU A 79 -11.76 9.91 -13.81
C LEU A 79 -11.48 9.47 -15.26
N LYS A 80 -10.36 9.96 -15.81
CA LYS A 80 -9.86 9.58 -17.12
C LYS A 80 -8.76 8.53 -17.00
N VAL A 81 -8.91 7.44 -17.74
CA VAL A 81 -7.88 6.40 -17.86
C VAL A 81 -7.07 6.69 -19.12
N THR A 82 -5.81 7.06 -18.96
CA THR A 82 -4.88 7.31 -20.08
C THR A 82 -3.83 6.19 -20.15
N SER A 83 -3.04 6.16 -21.22
CA SER A 83 -1.91 5.22 -21.35
C SER A 83 -0.80 5.43 -20.32
N ASP A 84 -0.81 6.57 -19.64
CA ASP A 84 0.15 7.02 -18.63
C ASP A 84 -0.34 6.73 -17.19
N GLY A 85 -1.62 6.38 -17.03
CA GLY A 85 -2.22 6.04 -15.74
C GLY A 85 -3.64 6.57 -15.56
N VAL A 86 -4.12 6.55 -14.32
CA VAL A 86 -5.42 7.09 -13.93
C VAL A 86 -5.26 8.55 -13.52
N ARG A 87 -6.05 9.44 -14.11
CA ARG A 87 -6.01 10.89 -13.87
C ARG A 87 -7.38 11.40 -13.45
N LEU A 88 -7.40 12.32 -12.49
CA LEU A 88 -8.61 13.02 -12.05
C LEU A 88 -8.60 14.43 -12.65
N GLU A 89 -9.66 14.79 -13.38
CA GLU A 89 -9.84 16.12 -13.97
C GLU A 89 -10.99 16.87 -13.29
N ASP A 90 -10.61 17.92 -12.55
CA ASP A 90 -11.46 18.97 -12.00
C ASP A 90 -12.76 18.50 -11.30
N GLY A 91 -12.62 17.61 -10.31
CA GLY A 91 -13.70 17.18 -9.43
C GLY A 91 -13.24 16.20 -8.35
N GLU A 92 -14.20 15.69 -7.56
CA GLU A 92 -13.98 14.67 -6.53
C GLU A 92 -14.32 13.28 -7.08
N SER A 93 -13.71 12.22 -6.54
CA SER A 93 -14.00 10.83 -6.91
C SER A 93 -13.90 9.91 -5.69
N GLU A 94 -15.00 9.19 -5.43
CA GLU A 94 -15.07 8.18 -4.37
C GLU A 94 -14.78 6.78 -4.93
N PHE A 95 -14.19 5.92 -4.10
CA PHE A 95 -13.87 4.53 -4.45
C PHE A 95 -14.48 3.58 -3.42
N LEU A 96 -15.32 2.65 -3.89
CA LEU A 96 -15.99 1.65 -3.04
C LEU A 96 -15.05 0.58 -2.49
N PHE A 97 -13.84 0.47 -3.03
CA PHE A 97 -12.82 -0.53 -2.67
C PHE A 97 -11.43 0.13 -2.59
N PRO A 98 -10.48 -0.46 -1.83
CA PRO A 98 -9.13 0.08 -1.72
C PRO A 98 -8.43 0.20 -3.08
N LEU A 99 -7.85 1.37 -3.35
CA LEU A 99 -6.94 1.55 -4.46
C LEU A 99 -5.53 1.05 -4.11
N TYR A 100 -4.91 0.38 -5.06
CA TYR A 100 -3.50 -0.01 -5.00
C TYR A 100 -2.78 0.68 -6.16
N ALA A 101 -1.93 1.65 -5.84
CA ALA A 101 -1.05 2.33 -6.78
C ALA A 101 0.40 2.06 -6.40
N GLN A 102 1.28 1.92 -7.40
CA GLN A 102 2.72 1.82 -7.16
C GLN A 102 3.31 3.18 -6.73
N GLU A 103 2.85 4.24 -7.39
CA GLU A 103 3.25 5.63 -7.15
C GLU A 103 2.00 6.52 -7.19
N ILE A 104 1.99 7.61 -6.41
CA ILE A 104 0.95 8.64 -6.44
C ILE A 104 1.67 9.96 -6.70
N LEU A 105 1.64 10.39 -7.97
CA LEU A 105 2.26 11.65 -8.41
C LEU A 105 1.19 12.74 -8.45
N SER A 106 1.49 13.88 -7.82
CA SER A 106 0.63 15.07 -7.91
C SER A 106 0.95 15.89 -9.16
N ARG A 107 -0.02 16.66 -9.64
CA ARG A 107 0.05 17.34 -10.95
C ARG A 107 1.12 18.43 -10.96
N GLU A 108 2.06 18.32 -11.91
CA GLU A 108 3.12 19.30 -12.12
C GLU A 108 2.55 20.72 -12.24
N GLY A 109 3.11 21.64 -11.45
CA GLY A 109 2.68 23.04 -11.38
C GLY A 109 1.53 23.38 -10.43
N ASN A 110 0.87 22.41 -9.78
CA ASN A 110 -0.21 22.71 -8.79
C ASN A 110 -0.26 21.75 -7.59
N ALA A 111 0.87 21.11 -7.27
CA ALA A 111 1.02 20.11 -6.23
C ALA A 111 1.42 20.73 -4.88
N GLN A 112 0.50 21.40 -4.18
CA GLN A 112 0.77 21.94 -2.84
C GLN A 112 0.57 20.87 -1.76
N ASN A 113 -0.69 20.50 -1.45
CA ASN A 113 -0.98 19.63 -0.30
C ASN A 113 -1.41 18.21 -0.72
N PHE A 114 -0.67 17.19 -0.27
CA PHE A 114 -1.11 15.80 -0.27
C PHE A 114 -1.51 15.39 1.16
N VAL A 115 -2.81 15.15 1.38
CA VAL A 115 -3.36 14.87 2.72
C VAL A 115 -4.13 13.55 2.71
N ILE A 116 -3.76 12.64 3.62
CA ILE A 116 -4.55 11.45 3.97
C ILE A 116 -5.20 11.71 5.33
N SER A 117 -6.53 11.76 5.36
CA SER A 117 -7.33 11.88 6.58
C SER A 117 -8.26 10.67 6.75
N SER A 118 -8.68 10.44 7.99
CA SER A 118 -9.72 9.47 8.33
C SER A 118 -10.77 10.16 9.20
N ASN A 119 -11.95 10.37 8.61
CA ASN A 119 -13.06 11.18 9.12
C ASN A 119 -12.66 12.62 9.47
N THR A 120 -12.05 12.83 10.65
CA THR A 120 -11.65 14.13 11.19
C THR A 120 -10.20 14.17 11.68
N LYS A 121 -9.46 13.05 11.64
CA LYS A 121 -8.05 12.98 11.99
C LYS A 121 -7.19 12.93 10.73
N MET A 122 -6.32 13.92 10.53
CA MET A 122 -5.24 13.82 9.55
C MET A 122 -4.26 12.72 10.01
N LEU A 123 -3.92 11.81 9.11
CA LEU A 123 -3.00 10.70 9.35
C LEU A 123 -1.62 10.98 8.74
N PHE A 124 -1.62 11.59 7.55
CA PHE A 124 -0.43 12.00 6.83
C PHE A 124 -0.73 13.30 6.07
N SER A 125 0.22 14.24 6.07
CA SER A 125 0.18 15.46 5.28
C SER A 125 1.58 15.73 4.73
N ALA A 126 1.69 16.12 3.47
CA ALA A 126 2.92 16.59 2.85
C ALA A 126 2.65 17.86 2.04
N ASP A 127 3.45 18.90 2.31
CA ASP A 127 3.52 20.19 1.58
C ASP A 127 4.98 20.39 1.11
N ASP A 128 5.26 21.46 0.37
CA ASP A 128 6.62 21.85 -0.05
C ASP A 128 7.61 22.13 1.12
N LYS A 129 7.09 22.34 2.35
CA LYS A 129 7.84 22.71 3.56
C LYS A 129 8.03 21.57 4.56
N GLU A 130 6.99 20.76 4.78
CA GLU A 130 6.97 19.77 5.86
C GLU A 130 6.14 18.53 5.53
N VAL A 131 6.47 17.42 6.22
CA VAL A 131 5.72 16.17 6.20
C VAL A 131 5.29 15.84 7.64
N VAL A 132 3.98 15.87 7.89
CA VAL A 132 3.40 15.68 9.22
C VAL A 132 2.67 14.34 9.28
N VAL A 133 3.06 13.48 10.21
CA VAL A 133 2.46 12.17 10.44
C VAL A 133 1.58 12.23 11.69
N GLY A 134 0.26 12.42 11.51
CA GLY A 134 -0.72 12.53 12.59
C GLY A 134 -1.08 11.22 13.29
N THR A 135 -0.46 10.09 12.94
CA THR A 135 -0.72 8.78 13.55
C THR A 135 -0.06 8.61 14.93
N ASP A 136 -0.73 7.93 15.86
CA ASP A 136 -0.22 7.71 17.23
C ASP A 136 0.94 6.70 17.32
N LYS A 137 1.21 5.94 16.23
CA LYS A 137 2.37 5.05 16.11
C LYS A 137 2.82 4.92 14.65
N LEU A 138 3.88 5.62 14.28
CA LEU A 138 4.65 5.30 13.07
C LEU A 138 5.50 4.02 13.32
N ARG A 139 5.58 3.13 12.33
CA ARG A 139 6.46 1.95 12.35
C ARG A 139 7.31 1.90 11.10
N VAL A 140 8.62 2.02 11.28
CA VAL A 140 9.63 1.84 10.24
C VAL A 140 10.12 0.38 10.27
N THR A 141 10.29 -0.26 9.10
CA THR A 141 10.73 -1.67 8.99
C THR A 141 12.13 -1.84 8.41
N GLU A 142 12.49 -1.06 7.39
CA GLU A 142 13.78 -1.15 6.67
C GLU A 142 14.85 -0.15 7.20
N GLY A 143 14.63 0.41 8.39
CA GLY A 143 15.42 1.51 8.94
C GLY A 143 15.03 2.89 8.39
N ALA A 144 15.56 3.95 9.01
CA ALA A 144 15.36 5.33 8.60
C ALA A 144 16.68 6.11 8.72
N LEU A 145 16.96 6.97 7.74
CA LEU A 145 18.00 7.98 7.84
C LEU A 145 17.39 9.27 8.39
N PHE A 146 17.94 9.76 9.49
CA PHE A 146 17.66 11.09 9.99
C PHE A 146 18.89 11.97 9.72
N GLU A 147 18.75 12.96 8.83
CA GLU A 147 19.84 13.89 8.51
C GLU A 147 20.14 14.87 9.67
N HIS A 148 19.15 15.04 10.55
CA HIS A 148 19.15 15.97 11.68
C HIS A 148 18.75 15.25 12.98
N SER A 149 18.79 15.96 14.11
CA SER A 149 18.40 15.44 15.43
C SER A 149 16.96 14.90 15.46
N VAL A 150 16.75 13.80 16.18
CA VAL A 150 15.43 13.29 16.53
C VAL A 150 15.12 13.63 17.98
N GLU A 151 14.20 14.57 18.20
CA GLU A 151 13.76 14.96 19.54
C GLU A 151 12.60 14.08 20.03
N THR A 152 12.72 13.53 21.25
CA THR A 152 11.65 12.78 21.91
C THR A 152 11.76 12.89 23.43
N PRO A 153 10.64 13.05 24.17
CA PRO A 153 10.66 13.08 25.63
C PRO A 153 10.89 11.70 26.27
N LEU A 154 10.77 10.60 25.52
CA LEU A 154 10.96 9.24 26.03
C LEU A 154 11.39 8.26 24.93
N ILE A 155 12.49 7.55 25.16
CA ILE A 155 12.90 6.37 24.40
C ILE A 155 12.59 5.14 25.25
N LYS A 156 11.90 4.14 24.67
CA LYS A 156 11.56 2.86 25.32
C LYS A 156 11.47 1.74 24.29
N ALA A 157 11.75 0.52 24.72
CA ALA A 157 11.50 -0.68 23.91
C ALA A 157 10.02 -1.07 23.88
N GLU A 158 9.68 -2.04 23.04
CA GLU A 158 8.39 -2.76 23.13
C GLU A 158 8.39 -3.70 24.36
N PRO A 159 7.23 -4.03 24.94
CA PRO A 159 7.15 -4.99 26.06
C PRO A 159 7.84 -6.31 25.73
N PHE A 160 8.58 -6.85 26.71
CA PHE A 160 9.37 -8.09 26.58
C PHE A 160 10.49 -8.05 25.51
N LYS A 161 10.96 -6.85 25.13
CA LYS A 161 12.19 -6.64 24.33
C LYS A 161 13.13 -5.65 25.01
N ASP A 162 14.42 -5.81 24.78
CA ASP A 162 15.45 -4.91 25.32
C ASP A 162 15.57 -3.63 24.50
N LEU A 163 15.89 -2.52 25.16
CA LEU A 163 16.24 -1.26 24.47
C LEU A 163 17.70 -1.32 24.02
N ARG A 164 17.94 -1.83 22.82
CA ARG A 164 19.27 -1.90 22.21
C ARG A 164 19.60 -0.58 21.51
N LEU A 165 20.59 0.14 22.03
CA LEU A 165 21.25 1.26 21.34
C LEU A 165 22.63 0.78 20.91
N GLU A 166 22.89 0.71 19.60
CA GLU A 166 24.15 0.17 19.07
C GLU A 166 24.70 1.03 17.93
N SER A 167 26.03 1.08 17.80
CA SER A 167 26.74 1.80 16.75
C SER A 167 27.82 0.87 16.17
N PRO A 168 27.47 -0.01 15.20
CA PRO A 168 28.37 -1.09 14.79
C PRO A 168 29.66 -0.66 14.08
N THR A 169 29.73 0.60 13.63
CA THR A 169 30.83 1.14 12.80
C THR A 169 31.46 2.42 13.35
N ARG A 170 30.95 2.96 14.47
CA ARG A 170 31.34 4.24 15.06
C ARG A 170 31.19 4.19 16.59
N SER A 171 31.31 5.33 17.27
CA SER A 171 30.97 5.47 18.69
C SER A 171 29.45 5.57 18.91
N LEU A 172 29.03 5.31 20.15
CA LEU A 172 27.76 5.76 20.72
C LEU A 172 28.10 6.70 21.88
N SER A 173 27.47 7.88 21.95
CA SER A 173 27.71 8.89 22.99
C SER A 173 26.39 9.34 23.59
N MET A 174 26.33 9.44 24.92
CA MET A 174 25.20 9.98 25.65
C MET A 174 25.66 11.15 26.51
N ASP A 175 25.21 12.35 26.16
CA ASP A 175 25.50 13.60 26.88
C ASP A 175 24.21 14.10 27.56
N ALA A 176 24.33 14.78 28.69
CA ALA A 176 23.21 15.42 29.37
C ALA A 176 23.71 16.59 30.26
N PRO A 177 23.09 17.78 30.19
CA PRO A 177 23.55 18.98 30.92
C PRO A 177 23.34 18.91 32.45
N LYS A 178 22.76 17.81 32.97
CA LYS A 178 22.63 17.51 34.40
C LYS A 178 23.29 16.17 34.80
N GLY A 179 24.13 15.62 33.92
CA GLY A 179 24.69 14.28 34.05
C GLY A 179 23.73 13.18 33.59
N VAL A 180 24.30 12.00 33.31
CA VAL A 180 23.58 10.80 32.85
C VAL A 180 23.39 9.84 34.03
N PHE A 181 22.15 9.43 34.29
CA PHE A 181 21.80 8.53 35.39
C PHE A 181 21.36 7.16 34.85
N VAL A 182 22.26 6.17 34.89
CA VAL A 182 21.95 4.78 34.54
C VAL A 182 21.48 4.03 35.79
N LYS A 183 20.27 3.45 35.76
CA LYS A 183 19.71 2.69 36.89
C LYS A 183 18.91 1.48 36.41
N ALA A 184 19.36 0.29 36.80
CA ALA A 184 18.52 -0.91 36.75
C ALA A 184 17.53 -0.90 37.93
N LEU A 185 16.24 -1.10 37.66
CA LEU A 185 15.22 -1.31 38.70
C LEU A 185 15.08 -2.80 39.08
N ALA A 186 15.48 -3.68 38.17
CA ALA A 186 15.61 -5.12 38.35
C ALA A 186 16.73 -5.61 37.40
N GLY A 187 17.41 -6.69 37.78
CA GLY A 187 18.60 -7.17 37.07
C GLY A 187 19.87 -6.38 37.41
N ASN A 188 20.93 -6.67 36.67
CA ASN A 188 22.29 -6.14 36.81
C ASN A 188 22.63 -5.14 35.70
N ILE A 189 23.68 -4.33 35.92
CA ILE A 189 24.29 -3.47 34.89
C ILE A 189 25.66 -4.08 34.58
N ASP A 190 25.78 -4.72 33.42
CA ASP A 190 27.06 -5.27 32.95
C ASP A 190 27.74 -4.29 32.00
N ALA A 191 29.02 -4.00 32.26
CA ALA A 191 29.88 -3.22 31.38
C ALA A 191 31.06 -4.10 30.95
N ALA A 192 31.16 -4.38 29.65
CA ALA A 192 32.22 -5.20 29.06
C ALA A 192 32.84 -4.47 27.86
N SER A 193 34.15 -4.62 27.68
CA SER A 193 34.92 -4.05 26.58
C SER A 193 36.02 -5.02 26.15
N ASN A 194 36.36 -5.01 24.86
CA ASN A 194 37.55 -5.70 24.33
C ASN A 194 38.83 -4.86 24.46
N MET A 195 38.70 -3.62 24.94
CA MET A 195 39.77 -2.64 25.18
C MET A 195 39.57 -2.05 26.59
N ASP A 196 40.31 -1.01 26.94
CA ASP A 196 40.19 -0.35 28.24
C ASP A 196 38.77 0.20 28.51
N VAL A 197 38.40 0.24 29.80
CA VAL A 197 37.20 0.94 30.30
C VAL A 197 37.68 2.14 31.12
N LEU A 198 37.70 3.32 30.52
CA LEU A 198 38.17 4.53 31.17
C LEU A 198 37.05 5.20 32.00
N LEU A 199 37.14 5.06 33.32
CA LEU A 199 36.34 5.86 34.26
C LEU A 199 37.15 7.10 34.66
N HIS A 200 36.75 8.28 34.15
CA HIS A 200 37.44 9.54 34.38
C HIS A 200 36.47 10.59 34.96
N SER A 201 36.97 11.38 35.92
CA SER A 201 36.26 12.50 36.53
C SER A 201 37.22 13.70 36.59
N SER A 202 36.79 14.86 36.10
CA SER A 202 37.63 16.07 36.03
C SER A 202 37.72 16.83 37.35
N GLU A 203 36.65 16.82 38.15
CA GLU A 203 36.54 17.58 39.41
C GLU A 203 35.96 16.76 40.57
N GLY A 204 35.09 15.78 40.28
CA GLY A 204 34.40 14.96 41.27
C GLY A 204 35.13 13.67 41.65
N LEU A 205 34.54 12.91 42.58
CA LEU A 205 35.03 11.61 43.04
C LEU A 205 34.36 10.46 42.28
N VAL A 206 35.13 9.40 41.97
CA VAL A 206 34.58 8.10 41.56
C VAL A 206 34.31 7.28 42.82
N ILE A 207 33.04 6.94 43.08
CA ILE A 207 32.61 6.22 44.28
C ILE A 207 32.09 4.84 43.86
N LEU A 208 32.60 3.78 44.50
CA LEU A 208 32.16 2.39 44.32
C LEU A 208 31.53 1.90 45.64
N ASP A 209 30.29 2.31 45.89
CA ASP A 209 29.54 1.93 47.09
C ASP A 209 28.86 0.56 46.91
N ALA A 210 29.43 -0.47 47.54
CA ALA A 210 28.95 -1.85 47.48
C ALA A 210 29.51 -2.68 48.66
N GLU A 211 28.79 -3.74 49.07
CA GLU A 211 29.24 -4.68 50.12
C GLU A 211 30.55 -5.39 49.74
N THR A 212 30.83 -5.60 48.44
CA THR A 212 32.09 -6.18 47.98
C THR A 212 32.43 -5.72 46.57
N VAL A 213 33.59 -5.08 46.42
CA VAL A 213 34.22 -4.81 45.11
C VAL A 213 35.21 -5.94 44.82
N ARG A 214 35.14 -6.57 43.63
CA ARG A 214 35.98 -7.71 43.26
C ARG A 214 36.86 -7.39 42.05
N LEU A 215 38.17 -7.65 42.19
CA LEU A 215 39.15 -7.60 41.11
C LEU A 215 39.63 -9.04 40.84
N PRO A 216 38.88 -9.84 40.05
CA PRO A 216 39.03 -11.30 40.01
C PRO A 216 40.35 -11.79 39.43
N SER A 217 41.07 -10.96 38.67
CA SER A 217 42.39 -11.27 38.11
C SER A 217 43.54 -11.09 39.10
N LEU A 218 43.29 -10.59 40.32
CA LEU A 218 44.30 -10.57 41.39
C LEU A 218 44.41 -11.95 42.04
N PRO A 219 45.62 -12.45 42.34
CA PRO A 219 45.79 -13.77 42.95
C PRO A 219 45.22 -13.79 44.38
N LEU A 220 44.39 -14.79 44.66
CA LEU A 220 43.75 -14.95 45.96
C LEU A 220 44.76 -15.43 47.01
N GLY A 221 44.96 -14.61 48.04
CA GLY A 221 45.73 -14.99 49.22
C GLY A 221 45.09 -16.20 49.91
N HIS A 222 45.92 -17.19 50.27
CA HIS A 222 45.45 -18.38 50.99
C HIS A 222 45.48 -18.13 52.50
N GLY A 223 44.58 -18.78 53.25
CA GLY A 223 44.49 -18.64 54.70
C GLY A 223 45.74 -19.17 55.42
N GLY A 224 46.65 -18.27 55.78
CA GLY A 224 47.88 -18.60 56.50
C GLY A 224 47.66 -18.85 57.99
N VAL A 225 48.48 -19.73 58.57
CA VAL A 225 48.59 -19.89 60.04
C VAL A 225 49.29 -18.67 60.62
N SER A 226 48.81 -18.14 61.74
CA SER A 226 49.41 -16.98 62.42
C SER A 226 50.91 -17.16 62.62
N GLY A 227 51.71 -16.22 62.10
CA GLY A 227 53.17 -16.27 62.09
C GLY A 227 53.81 -16.73 60.77
N ASN A 228 53.08 -17.30 59.81
CA ASN A 228 53.59 -17.62 58.48
C ASN A 228 52.88 -16.80 57.38
N ALA A 229 53.60 -15.86 56.77
CA ALA A 229 53.09 -15.00 55.70
C ALA A 229 53.17 -15.62 54.28
N GLN A 230 53.60 -16.87 54.14
CA GLN A 230 53.63 -17.57 52.85
C GLN A 230 52.23 -17.66 52.22
N GLY A 231 52.05 -17.04 51.06
CA GLY A 231 50.77 -17.02 50.34
C GLY A 231 49.83 -15.87 50.70
N LEU A 232 50.27 -14.93 51.54
CA LEU A 232 49.59 -13.65 51.79
C LEU A 232 50.21 -12.53 50.93
N TYR A 233 49.37 -11.59 50.50
CA TYR A 233 49.75 -10.48 49.62
C TYR A 233 49.14 -9.17 50.10
N GLU A 234 49.88 -8.08 49.92
CA GLU A 234 49.44 -6.69 50.08
C GLU A 234 49.11 -6.12 48.69
N VAL A 235 48.01 -5.37 48.57
CA VAL A 235 47.74 -4.55 47.38
C VAL A 235 48.17 -3.12 47.69
N CYS A 236 49.06 -2.58 46.86
CA CYS A 236 49.74 -1.32 47.08
C CYS A 236 49.37 -0.32 45.96
N VAL A 237 49.35 0.97 46.28
CA VAL A 237 49.02 2.05 45.34
C VAL A 237 50.26 2.91 45.11
N CYS A 238 50.72 3.02 43.86
CA CYS A 238 51.78 3.95 43.49
C CYS A 238 51.29 5.41 43.46
N PRO A 239 52.18 6.41 43.62
CA PRO A 239 51.83 7.82 43.36
C PRO A 239 51.31 8.09 41.93
N SER A 240 51.59 7.18 40.99
CA SER A 240 51.07 7.17 39.61
C SER A 240 49.66 6.58 39.46
N GLY A 241 48.98 6.25 40.57
CA GLY A 241 47.64 5.65 40.57
C GLY A 241 47.60 4.15 40.21
N LYS A 242 48.72 3.56 39.78
CA LYS A 242 48.81 2.12 39.50
C LYS A 242 48.67 1.30 40.78
N LEU A 243 47.87 0.23 40.70
CA LEU A 243 47.83 -0.82 41.71
C LEU A 243 48.89 -1.88 41.40
N PHE A 244 49.63 -2.31 42.41
CA PHE A 244 50.57 -3.44 42.31
C PHE A 244 50.44 -4.40 43.50
N LEU A 245 50.97 -5.60 43.35
CA LEU A 245 50.92 -6.65 44.34
C LEU A 245 52.29 -6.81 45.02
N SER A 246 52.31 -6.86 46.35
CA SER A 246 53.52 -7.18 47.12
C SER A 246 53.29 -8.42 48.00
N LYS A 247 54.36 -9.13 48.37
CA LYS A 247 54.29 -10.26 49.32
C LYS A 247 54.13 -9.72 50.73
N ALA A 248 53.11 -10.15 51.46
CA ALA A 248 52.84 -9.62 52.78
C ALA A 248 53.98 -9.90 53.78
N GLY A 249 54.26 -8.93 54.65
CA GLY A 249 55.30 -9.04 55.68
C GLY A 249 54.78 -8.85 57.12
N VAL A 250 55.69 -8.91 58.09
CA VAL A 250 55.43 -8.48 59.48
C VAL A 250 55.25 -6.94 59.55
N THR A 251 55.82 -6.24 58.57
CA THR A 251 55.60 -4.82 58.30
C THR A 251 55.23 -4.66 56.83
N SER A 252 54.44 -3.62 56.50
CA SER A 252 54.01 -3.40 55.11
C SER A 252 55.21 -3.27 54.17
N THR A 253 55.07 -3.91 53.01
CA THR A 253 56.13 -4.07 52.01
C THR A 253 55.98 -3.12 50.82
N CYS A 254 54.89 -2.36 50.73
CA CYS A 254 54.62 -1.41 49.66
C CYS A 254 55.73 -0.37 49.44
N SER A 255 56.52 -0.03 50.46
CA SER A 255 57.65 0.90 50.37
C SER A 255 58.96 0.30 49.83
N LYS A 256 58.99 -1.01 49.55
CA LYS A 256 60.18 -1.74 49.08
C LYS A 256 60.09 -2.22 47.63
N SER A 257 58.93 -2.13 46.99
CA SER A 257 58.80 -2.38 45.56
C SER A 257 59.28 -1.18 44.77
N GLN A 258 60.06 -1.42 43.72
CA GLN A 258 60.60 -0.40 42.83
C GLN A 258 59.92 -0.43 41.44
N GLU A 259 58.74 -1.06 41.36
CA GLU A 259 57.89 -1.13 40.14
C GLU A 259 56.76 -0.06 40.16
N CYS A 260 57.07 1.13 40.68
CA CYS A 260 56.29 2.36 40.54
C CYS A 260 56.99 3.35 39.61
#